data_AF-A0A3M9XJ51-F1
#
_entry.id   AF-A0A3M9XJ51-F1
#
_cell.length_a   1.000
_cell.length_b   1.000
_cell.length_c   1.000
_cell.angle_alpha   90.00
_cell.angle_beta   90.00
_cell.angle_gamma   90.00
#
_symmetry.space_group_name_H-M   'P 1'
#
loop_
_entity.id
_entity.type
_entity.pdbx_description
1 polymer ?
#
loop_
_entity_poly.entity_id
_entity_poly.type
_entity_poly.pdbx_seq_one_letter_code
_entity_poly.pdbx_strand_id
1 'polypeptide(L)'
;METQELHRGRLIDHIQLVVRDLAASRRFYEAVFQVLGVPIGGTGEDYFWSDELFISSADSRAALGKLTGRHHLAFQARDHAMVDAFYKAGLAAGGTDNGAPGERPYHPGYYAAFLLDPDGNNIEAVHHGAHTRSVASVKITF
;
A
#
# COMPACT_ATOMS: atom_id res chain seq x y z
N MET A 1 -7.12 -32.04 -0.07
CA MET A 1 -7.04 -30.64 -0.56
C MET A 1 -5.57 -30.39 -0.82
N GLU A 2 -5.17 -30.20 -2.07
CA GLU A 2 -3.76 -29.94 -2.39
C GLU A 2 -3.36 -28.58 -1.80
N THR A 3 -2.29 -28.56 -1.02
CA THR A 3 -1.71 -27.31 -0.52
C THR A 3 -1.01 -26.62 -1.69
N GLN A 4 -1.56 -25.50 -2.16
CA GLN A 4 -0.86 -24.66 -3.14
C GLN A 4 0.22 -23.84 -2.43
N GLU A 5 1.48 -24.04 -2.81
CA GLU A 5 2.61 -23.24 -2.34
C GLU A 5 2.91 -22.10 -3.33
N LEU A 6 3.01 -20.86 -2.85
CA LEU A 6 3.27 -19.67 -3.66
C LEU A 6 4.49 -18.92 -3.08
N HIS A 7 5.48 -18.63 -3.92
CA HIS A 7 6.61 -17.77 -3.56
C HIS A 7 6.30 -16.31 -3.95
N ARG A 8 6.26 -15.40 -2.97
CA ARG A 8 6.01 -13.95 -3.16
C ARG A 8 7.19 -13.15 -2.59
N GLY A 9 7.51 -11.99 -3.17
CA GLY A 9 8.51 -11.04 -2.63
C GLY A 9 9.90 -11.02 -3.29
N ARG A 10 10.01 -11.22 -4.61
CA ARG A 10 11.31 -11.15 -5.34
C ARG A 10 11.27 -10.49 -6.73
N LEU A 11 10.10 -9.99 -7.16
CA LEU A 11 9.96 -9.46 -8.52
C LEU A 11 10.30 -7.96 -8.61
N ILE A 12 9.88 -7.20 -7.60
CA ILE A 12 10.06 -5.75 -7.52
C ILE A 12 11.02 -5.52 -6.34
N ASP A 13 12.08 -4.76 -6.57
CA ASP A 13 12.94 -4.27 -5.48
C ASP A 13 12.31 -3.03 -4.85
N HIS A 14 11.87 -2.09 -5.68
CA HIS A 14 11.07 -0.94 -5.27
C HIS A 14 10.23 -0.41 -6.43
N ILE A 15 9.21 0.39 -6.09
CA ILE A 15 8.38 1.15 -7.01
C ILE A 15 8.32 2.62 -6.58
N GLN A 16 8.26 3.54 -7.55
CA GLN A 16 8.16 4.97 -7.29
C GLN A 16 6.83 5.53 -7.80
N LEU A 17 6.10 6.24 -6.93
CA LEU A 17 5.02 7.13 -7.30
C LEU A 17 5.52 8.58 -7.31
N VAL A 18 5.21 9.28 -8.39
CA VAL A 18 5.43 10.71 -8.55
C VAL A 18 4.10 11.41 -8.40
N VAL A 19 4.00 12.23 -7.35
CA VAL A 19 2.75 12.84 -6.86
C VAL A 19 2.74 14.35 -7.03
N ARG A 20 1.54 14.94 -7.11
CA ARG A 20 1.37 16.40 -7.23
C ARG A 20 1.65 17.14 -5.94
N ASP A 21 1.19 16.58 -4.82
CA ASP A 21 1.31 17.19 -3.49
C ASP A 21 1.90 16.16 -2.53
N LEU A 22 3.21 16.27 -2.29
CA LEU A 22 3.94 15.35 -1.43
C LEU A 22 3.41 15.37 0.01
N ALA A 23 2.97 16.52 0.52
CA ALA A 23 2.47 16.64 1.88
C ALA A 23 1.10 15.96 2.01
N ALA A 24 0.22 16.10 1.02
CA ALA A 24 -1.05 15.38 0.98
C ALA A 24 -0.84 13.86 0.90
N SER A 25 0.02 13.41 0.00
CA SER A 25 0.35 12.00 -0.14
C SER A 25 0.99 11.45 1.15
N ARG A 26 1.90 12.21 1.78
CA ARG A 26 2.51 11.80 3.05
C ARG A 26 1.47 11.59 4.15
N ARG A 27 0.53 12.53 4.34
CA ARG A 27 -0.55 12.36 5.33
C ARG A 27 -1.38 11.11 5.07
N PHE A 28 -1.73 10.87 3.81
CA PHE A 28 -2.50 9.68 3.41
C PHE A 28 -1.72 8.38 3.68
N TYR A 29 -0.49 8.28 3.15
CA TYR A 29 0.31 7.06 3.23
C TYR A 29 0.78 6.75 4.65
N GLU A 30 1.16 7.75 5.46
CA GLU A 30 1.49 7.55 6.88
C GLU A 30 0.29 6.97 7.65
N ALA A 31 -0.92 7.47 7.41
CA ALA A 31 -2.12 6.99 8.10
C ALA A 31 -2.44 5.52 7.77
N VAL A 32 -2.37 5.14 6.49
CA VAL A 32 -2.64 3.75 6.10
C VAL A 32 -1.52 2.79 6.50
N PHE A 33 -0.25 3.22 6.41
CA PHE A 33 0.89 2.40 6.78
C PHE A 33 1.01 2.19 8.29
N GLN A 34 0.62 3.19 9.09
CA GLN A 34 0.51 3.01 10.54
C GLN A 34 -0.45 1.87 10.89
N VAL A 35 -1.59 1.76 10.20
CA VAL A 35 -2.54 0.66 10.41
C VAL A 35 -1.96 -0.68 9.96
N LEU A 36 -1.28 -0.71 8.82
CA LEU A 36 -0.64 -1.91 8.27
C LEU A 36 0.61 -2.33 9.06
N GLY A 37 1.08 -1.51 10.00
CA GLY A 37 2.30 -1.77 10.78
C GLY A 37 3.59 -1.60 9.97
N VAL A 38 3.55 -0.80 8.90
CA VAL A 38 4.71 -0.50 8.06
C VAL A 38 5.25 0.88 8.43
N PRO A 39 6.47 0.99 8.96
CA PRO A 39 7.03 2.29 9.34
C PRO A 39 7.56 3.05 8.13
N ILE A 40 7.58 4.38 8.21
CA ILE A 40 8.34 5.20 7.27
C ILE A 40 9.83 4.84 7.40
N GLY A 41 10.42 4.42 6.29
CA GLY A 41 11.83 4.01 6.25
C GLY A 41 12.78 5.20 6.14
N GLY A 42 12.36 6.28 5.48
CA GLY A 42 13.13 7.50 5.39
C GLY A 42 12.41 8.63 4.65
N THR A 43 12.91 9.84 4.85
CA THR A 43 12.32 11.08 4.30
C THR A 43 13.41 12.02 3.80
N GLY A 44 13.15 12.71 2.70
CA GLY A 44 13.90 13.86 2.20
C GLY A 44 12.98 15.08 2.06
N GLU A 45 13.51 16.13 1.42
CA GLU A 45 12.73 17.35 1.11
C GLU A 45 11.64 17.06 0.06
N ASP A 46 11.98 16.25 -0.93
CA ASP A 46 11.20 15.96 -2.14
C ASP A 46 10.72 14.50 -2.22
N TYR A 47 10.92 13.69 -1.17
CA TYR A 47 10.45 12.31 -1.14
C TYR A 47 10.25 11.75 0.28
N PHE A 48 9.55 10.62 0.35
CA PHE A 48 9.60 9.68 1.46
C PHE A 48 9.44 8.25 0.95
N TRP A 49 9.75 7.26 1.78
CA TRP A 49 9.55 5.87 1.43
C TRP A 49 9.15 5.01 2.63
N SER A 50 8.47 3.91 2.33
CA SER A 50 7.99 2.91 3.27
C SER A 50 8.13 1.55 2.61
N ASP A 51 9.00 0.70 3.16
CA ASP A 51 9.36 -0.59 2.56
C ASP A 51 9.81 -0.41 1.08
N GLU A 52 9.21 -1.14 0.14
CA GLU A 52 9.53 -1.08 -1.29
C GLU A 52 8.87 0.12 -2.02
N LEU A 53 8.05 0.95 -1.35
CA LEU A 53 7.33 2.07 -1.96
C LEU A 53 8.02 3.40 -1.72
N PHE A 54 8.46 4.04 -2.80
CA PHE A 54 8.96 5.42 -2.82
C PHE A 54 7.87 6.37 -3.34
N ILE A 55 7.75 7.53 -2.71
CA ILE A 55 6.81 8.58 -3.11
C ILE A 55 7.59 9.89 -3.19
N SER A 56 7.61 10.49 -4.38
CA SER A 56 8.38 11.69 -4.67
C SER A 56 7.50 12.78 -5.29
N SER A 57 7.85 14.03 -5.05
CA SER A 57 7.24 15.15 -5.78
C SER A 57 7.75 15.20 -7.23
N ALA A 58 6.99 15.86 -8.11
CA ALA A 58 7.34 15.98 -9.53
C ALA A 58 8.65 16.73 -9.79
N ASP A 59 9.05 17.64 -8.89
CA ASP A 59 10.30 18.38 -8.94
C ASP A 59 11.52 17.60 -8.42
N SER A 60 11.30 16.42 -7.84
CA SER A 60 12.41 15.56 -7.42
C SER A 60 13.30 15.22 -8.60
N ARG A 61 14.62 15.32 -8.41
CA ARG A 61 15.61 14.92 -9.43
C ARG A 61 15.46 13.47 -9.85
N ALA A 62 14.97 12.61 -8.96
CA ALA A 62 14.71 11.19 -9.23
C ALA A 62 13.42 10.96 -10.06
N ALA A 63 12.47 11.90 -10.05
CA ALA A 63 11.12 11.73 -10.59
C ALA A 63 10.95 12.14 -12.07
N LEU A 64 11.97 12.72 -12.70
CA LEU A 64 11.97 13.15 -14.11
C LEU A 64 10.75 14.01 -14.53
N GLY A 65 10.12 14.73 -13.59
CA GLY A 65 9.08 15.73 -13.89
C GLY A 65 7.69 15.19 -14.25
N LYS A 66 7.45 13.87 -14.26
CA LYS A 66 6.17 13.30 -14.72
C LYS A 66 5.44 12.57 -13.61
N LEU A 67 4.19 12.99 -13.37
CA LEU A 67 3.29 12.28 -12.47
C LEU A 67 3.08 10.84 -12.94
N THR A 68 3.04 9.92 -11.99
CA THR A 68 2.86 8.50 -12.29
C THR A 68 1.49 8.20 -12.90
N GLY A 69 0.44 8.92 -12.50
CA GLY A 69 -0.93 8.66 -12.95
C GLY A 69 -1.57 7.46 -12.23
N ARG A 70 -2.76 7.02 -12.67
CA ARG A 70 -3.60 6.06 -11.92
C ARG A 70 -3.01 4.64 -11.90
N HIS A 71 -2.38 4.26 -10.79
CA HIS A 71 -1.90 2.91 -10.52
C HIS A 71 -2.78 2.21 -9.51
N HIS A 72 -2.70 0.87 -9.48
CA HIS A 72 -3.32 0.06 -8.45
C HIS A 72 -2.25 -0.64 -7.62
N LEU A 73 -2.26 -0.40 -6.31
CA LEU A 73 -1.36 -1.01 -5.35
C LEU A 73 -2.20 -1.68 -4.26
N ALA A 74 -1.93 -2.97 -4.01
CA ALA A 74 -2.63 -3.75 -3.00
C ALA A 74 -1.67 -4.16 -1.88
N PHE A 75 -1.98 -3.73 -0.67
CA PHE A 75 -1.21 -4.04 0.54
C PHE A 75 -1.83 -5.19 1.29
N GLN A 76 -0.99 -6.02 1.89
CA GLN A 76 -1.44 -7.19 2.62
C GLN A 76 -1.85 -6.81 4.04
N ALA A 77 -3.13 -7.04 4.36
CA ALA A 77 -3.65 -6.98 5.71
C ALA A 77 -3.58 -8.37 6.38
N ARG A 78 -3.37 -8.38 7.70
CA ARG A 78 -3.28 -9.64 8.46
C ARG A 78 -4.64 -10.25 8.83
N ASP A 79 -5.70 -9.44 8.81
CA ASP A 79 -7.06 -9.81 9.20
C ASP A 79 -8.08 -8.79 8.65
N HIS A 80 -9.39 -9.05 8.80
CA HIS A 80 -10.44 -8.15 8.33
C HIS A 80 -10.46 -6.83 9.11
N ALA A 81 -10.16 -6.87 10.41
CA ALA A 81 -10.15 -5.67 11.25
C ALA A 81 -9.10 -4.65 10.79
N MET A 82 -7.96 -5.11 10.29
CA MET A 82 -6.92 -4.28 9.69
C MET A 82 -7.39 -3.68 8.36
N VAL A 83 -8.14 -4.41 7.54
CA VAL A 83 -8.78 -3.86 6.32
C VAL A 83 -9.78 -2.76 6.66
N ASP A 84 -10.64 -3.00 7.66
CA ASP A 84 -11.60 -2.00 8.15
C ASP A 84 -10.91 -0.74 8.69
N ALA A 85 -9.86 -0.92 9.48
CA ALA A 85 -9.09 0.18 10.05
C ALA A 85 -8.34 0.97 8.97
N PHE A 86 -7.77 0.28 7.97
CA PHE A 86 -7.08 0.89 6.84
C PHE A 86 -8.04 1.83 6.09
N TYR A 87 -9.25 1.34 5.80
CA TYR A 87 -10.26 2.10 5.09
C TYR A 87 -10.66 3.37 5.86
N LYS A 88 -10.92 3.26 7.17
CA LYS A 88 -11.27 4.40 8.01
C LYS A 88 -10.13 5.42 8.11
N ALA A 89 -8.90 4.96 8.30
CA ALA A 89 -7.73 5.82 8.42
C ALA A 89 -7.46 6.58 7.12
N GLY A 90 -7.53 5.90 5.98
CA GLY A 90 -7.30 6.53 4.69
C GLY A 90 -8.38 7.54 4.31
N LEU A 91 -9.66 7.28 4.61
CA LEU A 91 -10.72 8.29 4.45
C LEU A 91 -10.48 9.54 5.32
N ALA A 92 -10.12 9.32 6.60
CA ALA A 92 -9.83 10.42 7.52
C ALA A 92 -8.60 11.24 7.09
N ALA A 93 -7.66 10.62 6.36
CA ALA A 93 -6.45 11.25 5.86
C ALA A 93 -6.59 11.88 4.46
N GLY A 94 -7.82 12.01 3.94
CA GLY A 94 -8.11 12.68 2.67
C GLY A 94 -8.17 11.75 1.45
N GLY A 95 -8.15 10.44 1.66
CA GLY A 95 -8.51 9.47 0.64
C GLY A 95 -10.00 9.53 0.30
N THR A 96 -10.34 9.06 -0.90
CA THR A 96 -11.74 8.98 -1.37
C THR A 96 -12.18 7.52 -1.42
N ASP A 97 -13.43 7.24 -1.06
CA ASP A 97 -14.01 5.89 -1.19
C ASP A 97 -13.92 5.39 -2.64
N ASN A 98 -13.44 4.16 -2.82
CA ASN A 98 -13.47 3.43 -4.08
C ASN A 98 -13.97 1.97 -3.90
N GLY A 99 -14.55 1.65 -2.74
CA GLY A 99 -15.04 0.33 -2.38
C GLY A 99 -14.85 0.04 -0.89
N ALA A 100 -15.93 0.16 -0.13
CA ALA A 100 -15.97 -0.15 1.30
C ALA A 100 -15.48 -1.58 1.64
N PRO A 101 -15.00 -1.83 2.87
CA PRO A 101 -14.57 -3.15 3.33
C PRO A 101 -15.63 -4.22 3.08
N GLY A 102 -15.21 -5.36 2.51
CA GLY A 102 -16.10 -6.49 2.29
C GLY A 102 -15.44 -7.63 1.53
N GLU A 103 -16.14 -8.75 1.45
CA GLU A 103 -15.76 -9.88 0.59
C GLU A 103 -15.82 -9.46 -0.89
N ARG A 104 -14.92 -10.00 -1.70
CA ARG A 104 -14.89 -9.83 -3.16
C ARG A 104 -15.04 -11.19 -3.84
N PRO A 105 -15.79 -11.29 -4.94
CA PRO A 105 -16.03 -12.56 -5.64
C PRO A 105 -14.84 -12.98 -6.52
N TYR A 106 -13.61 -12.79 -6.05
CA TYR A 106 -12.38 -13.15 -6.77
C TYR A 106 -11.92 -14.56 -6.39
N HIS A 107 -11.92 -14.87 -5.09
CA HIS A 107 -11.81 -16.21 -4.54
C HIS A 107 -12.33 -16.24 -3.10
N PRO A 108 -12.63 -17.42 -2.52
CA PRO A 108 -13.08 -17.51 -1.13
C PRO A 108 -12.10 -16.85 -0.15
N GLY A 109 -12.63 -16.04 0.77
CA GLY A 109 -11.87 -15.35 1.81
C GLY A 109 -11.16 -14.07 1.36
N TYR A 110 -11.37 -13.60 0.13
CA TYR A 110 -10.82 -12.32 -0.33
C TYR A 110 -11.62 -11.16 0.27
N TYR A 111 -11.18 -10.64 1.40
CA TYR A 111 -11.76 -9.48 2.06
C TYR A 111 -10.89 -8.25 1.84
N ALA A 112 -11.45 -7.20 1.24
CA ALA A 112 -10.67 -6.02 0.85
C ALA A 112 -11.45 -4.72 0.96
N ALA A 113 -10.71 -3.60 0.98
CA ALA A 113 -11.21 -2.24 0.89
C ALA A 113 -10.34 -1.42 -0.07
N PHE A 114 -10.93 -0.44 -0.74
CA PHE A 114 -10.30 0.36 -1.78
C PHE A 114 -10.51 1.84 -1.51
N LEU A 115 -9.43 2.61 -1.67
CA LEU A 115 -9.42 4.06 -1.59
C LEU A 115 -8.73 4.64 -2.82
N LEU A 116 -9.16 5.82 -3.26
CA LEU A 116 -8.32 6.66 -4.09
C LEU A 116 -7.41 7.51 -3.19
N ASP A 117 -6.12 7.48 -3.46
CA ASP A 117 -5.17 8.42 -2.85
C ASP A 117 -5.38 9.85 -3.41
N PRO A 118 -4.66 10.87 -2.89
CA PRO A 118 -4.77 12.26 -3.37
C PRO A 118 -4.47 12.45 -4.86
N ASP A 119 -3.73 11.54 -5.49
CA ASP A 119 -3.38 11.59 -6.89
C ASP A 119 -4.30 10.77 -7.80
N GLY A 120 -5.20 9.97 -7.21
CA GLY A 120 -6.19 9.12 -7.88
C GLY A 120 -5.76 7.66 -8.09
N ASN A 121 -4.68 7.21 -7.45
CA ASN A 121 -4.25 5.81 -7.42
C ASN A 121 -5.25 4.96 -6.64
N ASN A 122 -5.56 3.76 -7.12
CA ASN A 122 -6.42 2.80 -6.45
C ASN A 122 -5.63 1.98 -5.42
N ILE A 123 -5.73 2.37 -4.16
CA ILE A 123 -5.00 1.76 -3.06
C ILE A 123 -5.91 0.77 -2.33
N GLU A 124 -5.44 -0.47 -2.23
CA GLU A 124 -6.17 -1.56 -1.60
C GLU A 124 -5.45 -2.04 -0.35
N ALA A 125 -6.24 -2.44 0.66
CA ALA A 125 -5.81 -3.39 1.67
C ALA A 125 -6.61 -4.68 1.53
N VAL A 126 -5.92 -5.81 1.50
CA VAL A 126 -6.52 -7.13 1.26
C VAL A 126 -6.07 -8.17 2.27
N HIS A 127 -7.03 -8.95 2.76
CA HIS A 127 -6.82 -10.19 3.48
C HIS A 127 -7.36 -11.36 2.64
N HIS A 128 -6.55 -12.39 2.42
CA HIS A 128 -6.91 -13.56 1.58
C HIS A 128 -7.53 -14.72 2.38
N GLY A 129 -8.02 -14.45 3.59
CA GLY A 129 -8.46 -15.49 4.52
C GLY A 129 -7.30 -16.10 5.32
N ALA A 130 -7.63 -17.06 6.19
CA ALA A 130 -6.64 -17.69 7.08
C ALA A 130 -5.54 -18.41 6.26
N HIS A 131 -4.29 -18.00 6.46
CA HIS A 131 -3.12 -18.56 5.79
C HIS A 131 -1.91 -18.57 6.72
N THR A 132 -0.95 -19.45 6.44
CA THR A 132 0.34 -19.51 7.14
C THR A 132 1.43 -19.04 6.22
N ARG A 133 2.23 -18.07 6.67
CA ARG A 133 3.46 -17.66 5.97
C ARG A 133 4.63 -18.47 6.49
N SER A 134 5.47 -18.99 5.58
CA SER A 134 6.69 -19.72 5.96
C SER A 134 7.68 -18.82 6.72
N VAL A 135 7.75 -17.54 6.36
CA VAL A 135 8.49 -16.48 7.06
C VAL A 135 7.70 -15.17 6.99
N ALA A 136 7.90 -14.28 7.97
CA ALA A 136 7.25 -12.96 7.98
C ALA A 136 7.75 -12.06 6.83
N SER A 137 9.05 -12.11 6.55
CA SER A 137 9.74 -11.36 5.49
C SER A 137 11.09 -12.02 5.15
N VAL A 138 11.72 -11.56 4.07
CA VAL A 138 13.13 -11.86 3.78
C VAL A 138 14.01 -10.96 4.65
N LYS A 139 14.77 -11.55 5.58
CA LYS A 139 15.71 -10.80 6.43
C LYS A 139 17.04 -10.62 5.71
N ILE A 140 17.40 -9.38 5.39
CA ILE A 140 18.71 -9.01 4.84
C ILE A 140 19.57 -8.43 5.97
N THR A 141 20.83 -8.84 6.06
CA THR A 141 21.82 -8.31 7.03
C THR A 141 23.08 -7.98 6.23
N PHE A 142 23.57 -6.76 6.37
CA PHE A 142 24.76 -6.26 5.68
C PHE A 142 25.96 -6.21 6.64
#